data_AF-A0A7L3G6L0-F1
#
_entry.id   AF-A0A7L3G6L0-F1
#
_cell.length_a   1.000
_cell.length_b   1.000
_cell.length_c   1.000
_cell.angle_alpha   90.00
_cell.angle_beta   90.00
_cell.angle_gamma   90.00
#
_symmetry.space_group_name_H-M   'P 1'
#
loop_
_entity.id
_entity.type
_entity.pdbx_description
1 polymer ?
#
loop_
_entity_poly.entity_id
_entity_poly.type
_entity_poly.pdbx_seq_one_letter_code
_entity_poly.pdbx_strand_id
1 'polypeptide(L)'
;SHIGWRKEAKRLLLVMTDQTSHLALDSKLAGIVIPHDGNCHLKDNVYIKATSMEHPSLGQLSEKLIDNNINVIFAVQGSQFHWYKDLLPLLPGTVARQIESQAANLNDLVVEAYQKLISEVKIQVDNQIQGLHFNITAICPDGSKKTGMEGCKNVGYNEEVLFNVSVTMKGCDTTGGRKYAILKPIGFNETTIVNVQKSCASQYGDSARHNRVWADETFSDGKQSHCSDNNCSSNRDTLPSERCRRHQDQPICSGQGNCIDGKCFCYKNKLGKVYGKYCEMDDFSCPYHQGNLCSGNGECEAGKCKCFAGWEGDRCQCSLQSAKHCLNSKGQICSGRGKCVCGKCECTDPRSFGRLCEYCPTCNKACEENW
;
A
#
# COMPACT_ATOMS: atom_id res chain seq x y z
N SER A 1 14.13 -24.87 8.07
CA SER A 1 14.81 -23.69 8.65
C SER A 1 16.24 -24.10 8.94
N HIS A 2 17.21 -23.74 8.09
CA HIS A 2 18.59 -24.23 8.22
C HIS A 2 19.42 -23.43 9.23
N ILE A 3 19.25 -22.10 9.28
CA ILE A 3 20.00 -21.23 10.21
C ILE A 3 19.39 -21.23 11.62
N GLY A 4 18.10 -21.58 11.77
CA GLY A 4 17.47 -21.67 13.09
C GLY A 4 17.06 -20.32 13.71
N TRP A 5 16.78 -19.30 12.88
CA TRP A 5 16.29 -18.01 13.36
C TRP A 5 15.04 -18.16 14.23
N ARG A 6 15.09 -17.61 15.45
CA ARG A 6 13.92 -17.52 16.32
C ARG A 6 12.90 -16.56 15.71
N LYS A 7 11.62 -16.89 15.82
CA LYS A 7 10.52 -16.06 15.28
C LYS A 7 10.34 -14.75 16.05
N GLU A 8 10.69 -14.73 17.33
CA GLU A 8 10.41 -13.65 18.29
C GLU A 8 11.65 -12.83 18.68
N ALA A 9 12.78 -13.00 17.97
CA ALA A 9 14.02 -12.30 18.27
C ALA A 9 14.39 -11.29 17.17
N LYS A 10 15.05 -10.19 17.54
CA LYS A 10 15.77 -9.36 16.57
C LYS A 10 16.86 -10.20 15.92
N ARG A 11 16.86 -10.28 14.59
CA ARG A 11 17.83 -11.07 13.83
C ARG A 11 18.96 -10.16 13.40
N LEU A 12 20.15 -10.46 13.89
CA LEU A 12 21.37 -9.74 13.55
C LEU A 12 22.24 -10.63 12.67
N LEU A 13 22.61 -10.12 11.50
CA LEU A 13 23.52 -10.77 10.58
C LEU A 13 24.79 -9.92 10.48
N LEU A 14 25.89 -10.43 11.02
CA LEU A 14 27.21 -9.82 10.89
C LEU A 14 27.90 -10.35 9.62
N VAL A 15 28.28 -9.45 8.73
CA VAL A 15 29.03 -9.73 7.51
C VAL A 15 30.39 -9.07 7.62
N MET A 16 31.43 -9.89 7.70
CA MET A 16 32.82 -9.43 7.78
C MET A 16 33.52 -9.66 6.45
N THR A 17 34.18 -8.65 5.90
CA THR A 17 34.85 -8.74 4.60
C THR A 17 35.91 -7.66 4.44
N ASP A 18 36.97 -7.97 3.69
CA ASP A 18 38.01 -7.05 3.24
C ASP A 18 37.91 -6.77 1.73
N GLN A 19 36.92 -7.35 1.04
CA GLN A 19 36.71 -7.26 -0.41
C GLN A 19 35.34 -6.66 -0.77
N THR A 20 35.25 -6.13 -1.99
CA THR A 20 33.98 -5.69 -2.58
C THR A 20 33.10 -6.88 -2.93
N SER A 21 31.79 -6.73 -2.78
CA SER A 21 30.82 -7.76 -3.14
C SER A 21 30.55 -7.79 -4.65
N HIS A 22 30.38 -8.97 -5.23
CA HIS A 22 29.76 -9.11 -6.55
C HIS A 22 28.28 -8.74 -6.51
N LEU A 23 27.77 -8.16 -7.59
CA LEU A 23 26.36 -7.80 -7.78
C LEU A 23 25.72 -8.68 -8.85
N ALA A 24 24.40 -8.57 -8.98
CA ALA A 24 23.68 -9.19 -10.09
C ALA A 24 24.31 -8.79 -11.44
N LEU A 25 24.27 -9.70 -12.41
CA LEU A 25 24.91 -9.61 -13.73
C LEU A 25 26.44 -9.77 -13.75
N ASP A 26 27.17 -9.68 -12.63
CA ASP A 26 28.61 -9.98 -12.61
C ASP A 26 28.88 -11.45 -12.99
N SER A 27 27.97 -12.35 -12.60
CA SER A 27 28.05 -13.79 -12.89
C SER A 27 28.00 -14.10 -14.39
N LYS A 28 27.58 -13.14 -15.24
CA LYS A 28 27.60 -13.29 -16.70
C LYS A 28 29.01 -13.53 -17.24
N LEU A 29 30.04 -12.98 -16.58
CA LEU A 29 31.44 -13.23 -16.93
C LEU A 29 31.84 -14.70 -16.73
N ALA A 30 31.17 -15.40 -15.82
CA ALA A 30 31.34 -16.83 -15.58
C ALA A 30 30.39 -17.72 -16.42
N GLY A 31 29.65 -17.14 -17.38
CA GLY A 31 28.67 -17.86 -18.20
C GLY A 31 27.35 -18.20 -17.47
N ILE A 32 27.13 -17.63 -16.28
CA ILE A 32 25.91 -17.83 -15.50
C ILE A 32 24.92 -16.72 -15.88
N VAL A 33 23.76 -17.11 -16.39
CA VAL A 33 22.72 -16.19 -16.90
C VAL A 33 21.33 -16.45 -16.30
N ILE A 34 21.25 -17.35 -15.32
CA ILE A 34 19.99 -17.69 -14.65
C ILE A 34 19.80 -16.72 -13.48
N PRO A 35 18.79 -15.82 -13.51
CA PRO A 35 18.58 -14.86 -12.44
C PRO A 35 18.36 -15.52 -11.08
N HIS A 36 18.69 -14.79 -10.01
CA HIS A 36 18.44 -15.26 -8.65
C HIS A 36 16.94 -15.37 -8.36
N ASP A 37 16.49 -16.50 -7.79
CA ASP A 37 15.06 -16.79 -7.58
C ASP A 37 14.53 -16.39 -6.19
N GLY A 38 15.42 -16.06 -5.25
CA GLY A 38 15.06 -15.61 -3.90
C GLY A 38 14.66 -16.73 -2.94
N ASN A 39 14.85 -18.00 -3.34
CA ASN A 39 14.52 -19.17 -2.53
C ASN A 39 15.75 -19.77 -1.83
N CYS A 40 15.51 -20.65 -0.86
CA CYS A 40 16.58 -21.36 -0.15
C CYS A 40 17.05 -22.57 -0.95
N HIS A 41 18.33 -22.58 -1.34
CA HIS A 41 18.99 -23.72 -2.01
C HIS A 41 20.19 -24.24 -1.19
N LEU A 42 20.04 -24.30 0.13
CA LEU A 42 21.05 -24.86 1.01
C LEU A 42 20.81 -26.36 1.18
N LYS A 43 21.80 -27.18 0.84
CA LYS A 43 21.78 -28.64 1.06
C LYS A 43 23.10 -29.04 1.71
N ASP A 44 23.04 -29.80 2.80
CA ASP A 44 24.21 -30.25 3.55
C ASP A 44 25.17 -29.09 3.94
N ASN A 45 24.59 -27.95 4.34
CA ASN A 45 25.28 -26.70 4.65
C ASN A 45 26.05 -26.04 3.49
N VAL A 46 25.81 -26.49 2.26
CA VAL A 46 26.42 -25.92 1.03
C VAL A 46 25.33 -25.29 0.16
N TYR A 47 25.63 -24.11 -0.39
CA TYR A 47 24.76 -23.45 -1.36
C TYR A 47 24.95 -24.07 -2.75
N ILE A 48 24.02 -24.93 -3.17
CA ILE A 48 24.17 -25.76 -4.37
C ILE A 48 23.98 -25.00 -5.68
N LYS A 49 23.44 -23.77 -5.62
CA LYS A 49 23.17 -22.95 -6.81
C LYS A 49 24.28 -21.97 -7.15
N ALA A 50 25.39 -21.95 -6.41
CA ALA A 50 26.51 -21.02 -6.57
C ALA A 50 27.07 -20.92 -8.00
N THR A 51 27.14 -22.04 -8.72
CA THR A 51 27.71 -22.12 -10.08
C THR A 51 26.67 -22.07 -11.20
N SER A 52 25.39 -21.95 -10.85
CA SER A 52 24.28 -22.06 -11.81
C SER A 52 23.32 -20.88 -11.79
N MET A 53 23.39 -20.04 -10.76
CA MET A 53 22.47 -18.92 -10.53
C MET A 53 23.25 -17.65 -10.26
N GLU A 54 22.77 -16.53 -10.79
CA GLU A 54 23.36 -15.21 -10.60
C GLU A 54 23.34 -14.78 -9.13
N HIS A 55 24.19 -13.81 -8.79
CA HIS A 55 24.08 -13.08 -7.52
C HIS A 55 22.72 -12.38 -7.41
N PRO A 56 22.16 -12.28 -6.19
CA PRO A 56 20.92 -11.54 -5.99
C PRO A 56 21.10 -10.05 -6.31
N SER A 57 20.06 -9.45 -6.90
CA SER A 57 19.99 -7.99 -7.01
C SER A 57 19.82 -7.34 -5.63
N LEU A 58 20.23 -6.08 -5.50
CA LEU A 58 20.05 -5.31 -4.26
C LEU A 58 18.57 -5.19 -3.87
N GLY A 59 17.67 -5.06 -4.84
CA GLY A 59 16.23 -5.00 -4.60
C GLY A 59 15.68 -6.30 -3.99
N GLN A 60 16.04 -7.45 -4.56
CA GLN A 60 15.65 -8.76 -4.03
C GLN A 60 16.23 -9.01 -2.64
N LEU A 61 17.48 -8.61 -2.42
CA LEU A 61 18.11 -8.70 -1.10
C LEU A 61 17.38 -7.84 -0.08
N SER A 62 17.08 -6.59 -0.42
CA SER A 62 16.33 -5.63 0.40
C SER A 62 14.96 -6.20 0.82
N GLU A 63 14.20 -6.72 -0.14
CA GLU A 63 12.91 -7.37 0.09
C GLU A 63 13.04 -8.53 1.09
N LYS A 64 13.99 -9.44 0.87
CA LYS A 64 14.16 -10.60 1.76
C LYS A 64 14.68 -10.24 3.13
N LEU A 65 15.48 -9.19 3.28
CA LEU A 65 15.90 -8.68 4.59
C LEU A 65 14.70 -8.11 5.37
N ILE A 66 13.83 -7.35 4.70
CA ILE A 66 12.60 -6.80 5.28
C ILE A 66 11.63 -7.92 5.67
N ASP A 67 11.31 -8.83 4.75
CA ASP A 67 10.37 -9.95 4.95
C ASP A 67 10.76 -10.82 6.14
N ASN A 68 12.07 -10.98 6.35
CA ASN A 68 12.62 -11.82 7.40
C ASN A 68 13.06 -11.04 8.64
N ASN A 69 12.83 -9.72 8.70
CA ASN A 69 13.24 -8.85 9.80
C ASN A 69 14.73 -9.02 10.18
N ILE A 70 15.61 -9.14 9.19
CA ILE A 70 17.05 -9.31 9.38
C ILE A 70 17.74 -7.96 9.27
N ASN A 71 18.53 -7.61 10.29
CA ASN A 71 19.36 -6.42 10.31
C ASN A 71 20.81 -6.81 10.02
N VAL A 72 21.41 -6.19 9.03
CA VAL A 72 22.75 -6.54 8.56
C VAL A 72 23.78 -5.52 9.04
N ILE A 73 24.89 -6.01 9.56
CA ILE A 73 26.06 -5.21 9.90
C ILE A 73 27.18 -5.59 8.93
N PHE A 74 27.58 -4.67 8.07
CA PHE A 74 28.79 -4.79 7.25
C PHE A 74 29.98 -4.28 8.06
N ALA A 75 30.82 -5.20 8.53
CA ALA A 75 32.10 -4.91 9.17
C ALA A 75 33.21 -5.06 8.12
N VAL A 76 33.62 -3.94 7.53
CA VAL A 76 34.45 -3.91 6.31
C VAL A 76 35.81 -3.34 6.60
N GLN A 77 36.87 -4.03 6.17
CA GLN A 77 38.24 -3.57 6.38
C GLN A 77 38.67 -2.61 5.27
N GLY A 78 39.51 -1.64 5.62
CA GLY A 78 40.25 -0.84 4.63
C GLY A 78 39.41 0.10 3.76
N SER A 79 39.87 0.31 2.53
CA SER A 79 39.29 1.26 1.57
C SER A 79 37.95 0.78 0.99
N GLN A 80 37.66 -0.52 1.09
CA GLN A 80 36.44 -1.16 0.62
C GLN A 80 35.20 -0.73 1.43
N PHE A 81 35.39 -0.09 2.59
CA PHE A 81 34.30 0.46 3.40
C PHE A 81 33.35 1.38 2.60
N HIS A 82 33.90 2.20 1.69
CA HIS A 82 33.10 3.15 0.90
C HIS A 82 32.10 2.43 -0.01
N TRP A 83 32.50 1.30 -0.60
CA TRP A 83 31.61 0.47 -1.42
C TRP A 83 30.33 0.08 -0.67
N TYR A 84 30.47 -0.44 0.55
CA TYR A 84 29.32 -0.84 1.36
C TYR A 84 28.53 0.34 1.92
N LYS A 85 29.19 1.49 2.15
CA LYS A 85 28.52 2.73 2.54
C LYS A 85 27.55 3.23 1.46
N ASP A 86 27.94 3.11 0.20
CA ASP A 86 27.12 3.51 -0.95
C ASP A 86 25.93 2.57 -1.19
N LEU A 87 26.00 1.32 -0.71
CA LEU A 87 24.90 0.36 -0.76
C LEU A 87 23.83 0.60 0.31
N LEU A 88 24.16 1.27 1.43
CA LEU A 88 23.24 1.46 2.56
C LEU A 88 21.89 2.12 2.21
N PRO A 89 21.81 3.15 1.34
CA PRO A 89 20.53 3.75 0.97
C PRO A 89 19.55 2.78 0.29
N LEU A 90 20.08 1.71 -0.32
CA LEU A 90 19.31 0.70 -1.04
C LEU A 90 18.91 -0.49 -0.15
N LEU A 91 19.55 -0.61 1.02
CA LEU A 91 19.39 -1.72 1.96
C LEU A 91 18.90 -1.19 3.32
N PRO A 92 17.58 -1.07 3.53
CA PRO A 92 17.01 -0.58 4.79
C PRO A 92 17.31 -1.55 5.94
N GLY A 93 17.59 -1.02 7.12
CA GLY A 93 17.94 -1.83 8.30
C GLY A 93 19.39 -2.34 8.29
N THR A 94 20.24 -1.83 7.39
CA THR A 94 21.66 -2.18 7.34
C THR A 94 22.56 -1.04 7.84
N VAL A 95 23.72 -1.41 8.37
CA VAL A 95 24.75 -0.47 8.80
C VAL A 95 26.11 -0.94 8.31
N ALA A 96 26.95 -0.01 7.88
CA ALA A 96 28.36 -0.29 7.58
C ALA A 96 29.25 0.35 8.64
N ARG A 97 30.30 -0.38 9.02
CA ARG A 97 31.33 0.03 9.97
C ARG A 97 32.69 -0.42 9.48
N GLN A 98 33.70 0.39 9.71
CA GLN A 98 35.08 0.04 9.38
C GLN A 98 35.64 -0.87 10.47
N ILE A 99 36.20 -2.00 10.08
CA ILE A 99 36.88 -2.93 11.00
C ILE A 99 38.39 -2.76 10.88
N GLU A 100 39.08 -2.81 12.02
CA GLU A 100 40.54 -2.77 12.04
C GLU A 100 41.14 -4.13 11.62
N SER A 101 42.41 -4.12 11.22
CA SER A 101 43.14 -5.26 10.63
C SER A 101 43.23 -6.53 11.49
N GLN A 102 42.73 -6.49 12.73
CA GLN A 102 42.66 -7.62 13.67
C GLN A 102 41.30 -7.77 14.35
N ALA A 103 40.25 -7.10 13.84
CA ALA A 103 38.93 -7.10 14.46
C ALA A 103 38.91 -6.65 15.94
N ALA A 104 39.90 -5.86 16.36
CA ALA A 104 40.04 -5.40 17.75
C ALA A 104 38.80 -4.61 18.23
N ASN A 105 38.16 -3.89 17.32
CA ASN A 105 36.96 -3.10 17.54
C ASN A 105 35.64 -3.87 17.30
N LEU A 106 35.68 -5.19 17.06
CA LEU A 106 34.48 -5.96 16.69
C LEU A 106 33.44 -5.99 17.81
N ASN A 107 33.87 -6.12 19.06
CA ASN A 107 32.96 -6.16 20.20
C ASN A 107 32.17 -4.86 20.31
N ASP A 108 32.86 -3.72 20.26
CA ASP A 108 32.23 -2.40 20.33
C ASP A 108 31.28 -2.18 19.16
N LEU A 109 31.67 -2.61 17.96
CA LEU A 109 30.88 -2.52 16.74
C LEU A 109 29.56 -3.32 16.85
N VAL A 110 29.63 -4.54 17.37
CA VAL A 110 28.43 -5.38 17.60
C VAL A 110 27.56 -4.79 18.70
N VAL A 111 28.15 -4.31 19.80
CA VAL A 111 27.43 -3.69 20.92
C VAL A 111 26.71 -2.42 20.48
N GLU A 112 27.38 -1.51 19.79
CA GLU A 112 26.79 -0.28 19.26
C GLU A 112 25.65 -0.57 18.27
N ALA A 113 25.88 -1.52 17.35
CA ALA A 113 24.86 -1.89 16.38
C ALA A 113 23.65 -2.53 17.07
N TYR A 114 23.89 -3.38 18.07
CA TYR A 114 22.82 -3.96 18.89
C TYR A 114 22.06 -2.86 19.65
N GLN A 115 22.77 -1.92 20.28
CA GLN A 115 22.18 -0.76 20.97
C GLN A 115 21.31 0.09 20.02
N LYS A 116 21.78 0.32 18.80
CA LYS A 116 20.99 1.00 17.78
C LYS A 116 19.75 0.22 17.39
N LEU A 117 19.84 -1.12 17.31
CA LEU A 117 18.70 -1.96 16.97
C LEU A 117 17.66 -2.01 18.08
N ILE A 118 18.05 -2.13 19.35
CA ILE A 118 17.10 -2.08 20.47
C ILE A 118 16.46 -0.70 20.60
N SER A 119 17.16 0.37 20.18
CA SER A 119 16.61 1.73 20.18
C SER A 119 15.53 1.96 19.12
N GLU A 120 15.32 1.03 18.20
CA GLU A 120 14.23 1.08 17.24
C GLU A 120 13.06 0.20 17.70
N VAL A 121 11.91 0.83 17.92
CA VAL A 121 10.67 0.19 18.37
C VAL A 121 9.60 0.35 17.28
N LYS A 122 9.15 -0.78 16.74
CA LYS A 122 8.16 -0.87 15.67
C LYS A 122 7.12 -1.93 16.01
N ILE A 123 5.89 -1.75 15.55
CA ILE A 123 4.82 -2.74 15.68
C ILE A 123 4.45 -3.31 14.31
N GLN A 124 4.33 -4.64 14.27
CA GLN A 124 3.80 -5.38 13.14
C GLN A 124 2.39 -5.89 13.46
N VAL A 125 1.50 -5.82 12.46
CA VAL A 125 0.17 -6.41 12.53
C VAL A 125 0.20 -7.77 11.83
N ASP A 126 0.11 -8.84 12.59
CA ASP A 126 -0.08 -10.18 12.09
C ASP A 126 -1.57 -10.55 12.05
N ASN A 127 -1.90 -11.55 11.24
CA ASN A 127 -3.26 -12.08 11.12
C ASN A 127 -4.29 -11.01 10.71
N GLN A 128 -3.94 -10.14 9.76
CA GLN A 128 -4.84 -9.09 9.29
C GLN A 128 -6.17 -9.65 8.78
N ILE A 129 -7.26 -8.99 9.18
CA ILE A 129 -8.63 -9.40 8.85
C ILE A 129 -9.07 -8.63 7.60
N GLN A 130 -9.63 -9.34 6.62
CA GLN A 130 -10.18 -8.72 5.41
C GLN A 130 -11.29 -7.73 5.77
N GLY A 131 -11.20 -6.51 5.23
CA GLY A 131 -12.15 -5.41 5.48
C GLY A 131 -11.83 -4.51 6.69
N LEU A 132 -10.80 -4.85 7.47
CA LEU A 132 -10.31 -4.02 8.59
C LEU A 132 -8.96 -3.39 8.25
N HIS A 133 -8.87 -2.07 8.41
CA HIS A 133 -7.64 -1.30 8.26
C HIS A 133 -7.12 -0.86 9.62
N PHE A 134 -5.87 -1.22 9.91
CA PHE A 134 -5.15 -0.82 11.10
C PHE A 134 -4.29 0.40 10.76
N ASN A 135 -4.61 1.54 11.36
CA ASN A 135 -3.78 2.72 11.29
C ASN A 135 -3.01 2.86 12.61
N ILE A 136 -1.68 2.77 12.53
CA ILE A 136 -0.80 2.82 13.70
C ILE A 136 -0.10 4.19 13.71
N THR A 137 -0.15 4.87 14.85
CA THR A 137 0.62 6.09 15.10
C THR A 137 1.51 5.86 16.31
N ALA A 138 2.83 5.92 16.11
CA ALA A 138 3.81 5.86 17.17
C ALA A 138 4.02 7.25 17.78
N ILE A 139 4.04 7.31 19.11
CA ILE A 139 4.33 8.50 19.90
C ILE A 139 5.65 8.22 20.61
N CYS A 140 6.69 8.89 20.15
CA CYS A 140 8.05 8.66 20.61
C CYS A 140 8.36 9.49 21.88
N PRO A 141 9.42 9.15 22.63
CA PRO A 141 9.79 9.84 23.88
C PRO A 141 10.10 11.33 23.68
N ASP A 142 10.54 11.70 22.48
CA ASP A 142 10.80 13.09 22.06
C ASP A 142 9.51 13.90 21.81
N GLY A 143 8.33 13.30 21.99
CA GLY A 143 7.02 13.90 21.71
C GLY A 143 6.65 13.91 20.23
N SER A 144 7.49 13.37 19.35
CA SER A 144 7.19 13.27 17.93
C SER A 144 6.14 12.19 17.66
N LYS A 145 5.26 12.46 16.70
CA LYS A 145 4.23 11.51 16.24
C LYS A 145 4.61 11.02 14.84
N LYS A 146 4.78 9.71 14.70
CA LYS A 146 5.10 9.05 13.44
C LYS A 146 3.92 8.19 13.01
N THR A 147 3.32 8.51 11.88
CA THR A 147 2.18 7.76 11.33
C THR A 147 2.66 6.61 10.45
N GLY A 148 2.01 5.46 10.53
CA GLY A 148 2.33 4.27 9.73
C GLY A 148 3.30 3.33 10.42
N MET A 149 4.09 2.59 9.62
CA MET A 149 5.00 1.53 10.08
C MET A 149 6.42 2.02 10.41
N GLU A 150 6.68 3.33 10.38
CA GLU A 150 8.03 3.87 10.62
C GLU A 150 8.53 3.65 12.06
N GLY A 151 7.62 3.58 13.05
CA GLY A 151 7.95 3.40 14.46
C GLY A 151 8.76 4.55 15.06
N CYS A 152 9.40 4.28 16.21
CA CYS A 152 10.28 5.21 16.91
C CYS A 152 11.74 4.74 16.84
N LYS A 153 12.66 5.70 16.71
CA LYS A 153 14.11 5.48 16.63
C LYS A 153 14.79 6.20 17.79
N ASN A 154 15.95 5.69 18.21
CA ASN A 154 16.77 6.25 19.30
C ASN A 154 16.06 6.23 20.67
N VAL A 155 15.27 5.20 20.94
CA VAL A 155 14.60 4.97 22.23
C VAL A 155 15.62 4.44 23.24
N GLY A 156 15.74 5.09 24.39
CA GLY A 156 16.57 4.65 25.50
C GLY A 156 16.03 3.42 26.23
N TYR A 157 16.88 2.71 26.97
CA TYR A 157 16.53 1.46 27.68
C TYR A 157 15.36 1.59 28.68
N ASN A 158 15.13 2.78 29.23
CA ASN A 158 14.07 3.06 30.20
C ASN A 158 12.98 3.99 29.65
N GLU A 159 12.94 4.19 28.33
CA GLU A 159 11.96 5.06 27.69
C GLU A 159 10.80 4.24 27.15
N GLU A 160 9.59 4.76 27.35
CA GLU A 160 8.36 4.11 26.90
C GLU A 160 7.90 4.72 25.56
N VAL A 161 7.49 3.85 24.64
CA VAL A 161 6.89 4.25 23.37
C VAL A 161 5.42 3.90 23.39
N LEU A 162 4.57 4.89 23.11
CA LEU A 162 3.12 4.69 23.07
C LEU A 162 2.66 4.55 21.62
N PHE A 163 1.80 3.57 21.37
CA PHE A 163 1.23 3.34 20.04
C PHE A 163 -0.28 3.55 20.06
N ASN A 164 -0.74 4.55 19.33
CA ASN A 164 -2.17 4.74 19.07
C ASN A 164 -2.56 3.90 17.86
N VAL A 165 -3.35 2.86 18.11
CA VAL A 165 -3.85 1.96 17.07
C VAL A 165 -5.31 2.26 16.82
N SER A 166 -5.60 2.84 15.65
CA SER A 166 -6.95 3.09 15.18
C SER A 166 -7.38 1.99 14.22
N VAL A 167 -8.45 1.27 14.57
CA VAL A 167 -8.99 0.19 13.76
C VAL A 167 -10.23 0.71 13.04
N THR A 168 -10.21 0.69 11.71
CA THR A 168 -11.31 1.16 10.87
C THR A 168 -11.86 0.01 10.03
N MET A 169 -13.17 -0.04 9.84
CA MET A 169 -13.85 -1.09 9.08
C MET A 169 -14.60 -0.42 7.92
N LYS A 170 -14.28 -0.78 6.67
CA LYS A 170 -14.90 -0.17 5.48
C LYS A 170 -16.30 -0.71 5.17
N GLY A 171 -16.60 -1.93 5.61
CA GLY A 171 -17.90 -2.55 5.41
C GLY A 171 -18.08 -3.71 6.38
N CYS A 172 -19.33 -4.03 6.71
CA CYS A 172 -19.62 -5.17 7.57
C CYS A 172 -20.00 -6.40 6.75
N ASP A 173 -18.97 -7.11 6.28
CA ASP A 173 -19.17 -8.47 5.77
C ASP A 173 -19.21 -9.45 6.95
N THR A 174 -20.38 -10.09 7.12
CA THR A 174 -20.67 -11.12 8.12
C THR A 174 -20.25 -12.51 7.68
N THR A 175 -19.73 -12.67 6.46
CA THR A 175 -19.17 -13.94 6.00
C THR A 175 -17.94 -14.29 6.84
N GLY A 176 -18.00 -15.44 7.49
CA GLY A 176 -17.04 -15.94 8.46
C GLY A 176 -15.59 -15.55 8.15
N GLY A 177 -15.00 -14.78 9.05
CA GLY A 177 -13.61 -14.36 9.01
C GLY A 177 -12.99 -14.47 10.41
N ARG A 178 -11.66 -14.39 10.46
CA ARG A 178 -10.90 -14.49 11.71
C ARG A 178 -11.34 -13.39 12.69
N LYS A 179 -11.47 -13.73 13.98
CA LYS A 179 -12.04 -12.85 15.02
C LYS A 179 -10.98 -12.03 15.76
N TYR A 180 -9.71 -12.21 15.45
CA TYR A 180 -8.63 -11.57 16.19
C TYR A 180 -7.49 -11.14 15.26
N ALA A 181 -6.90 -9.99 15.56
CA ALA A 181 -5.64 -9.53 14.99
C ALA A 181 -4.56 -9.55 16.08
N ILE A 182 -3.30 -9.73 15.69
CA ILE A 182 -2.19 -9.76 16.64
C ILE A 182 -1.30 -8.55 16.36
N LEU A 183 -1.16 -7.69 17.37
CA LEU A 183 -0.18 -6.61 17.38
C LEU A 183 1.06 -7.13 18.11
N LYS A 184 2.20 -7.14 17.43
CA LYS A 184 3.48 -7.60 18.00
C LYS A 184 4.55 -6.51 17.83
N PRO A 185 5.28 -6.14 18.89
CA PRO A 185 6.47 -5.32 18.74
C PRO A 185 7.60 -6.15 18.11
N ILE A 186 8.33 -5.58 17.15
CA ILE A 186 9.41 -6.30 16.46
C ILE A 186 10.57 -6.51 17.43
N GLY A 187 10.90 -7.78 17.70
CA GLY A 187 12.02 -8.15 18.55
C GLY A 187 11.69 -8.38 20.02
N PHE A 188 10.40 -8.35 20.36
CA PHE A 188 9.87 -8.66 21.68
C PHE A 188 8.97 -9.90 21.60
N ASN A 189 8.85 -10.63 22.70
CA ASN A 189 8.00 -11.82 22.78
C ASN A 189 6.57 -11.49 23.23
N GLU A 190 6.34 -10.28 23.78
CA GLU A 190 4.99 -9.86 24.14
C GLU A 190 4.13 -9.64 22.89
N THR A 191 2.86 -10.02 22.99
CA THR A 191 1.88 -9.81 21.92
C THR A 191 0.58 -9.32 22.50
N THR A 192 -0.07 -8.42 21.77
CA THR A 192 -1.39 -7.90 22.11
C THR A 192 -2.40 -8.43 21.11
N ILE A 193 -3.35 -9.22 21.59
CA ILE A 193 -4.41 -9.81 20.77
C ILE A 193 -5.62 -8.88 20.80
N VAL A 194 -6.01 -8.38 19.63
CA VAL A 194 -7.19 -7.53 19.45
C VAL A 194 -8.33 -8.40 18.95
N ASN A 195 -9.28 -8.71 19.83
CA ASN A 195 -10.51 -9.42 19.48
C ASN A 195 -11.51 -8.44 18.86
N VAL A 196 -11.86 -8.67 17.60
CA VAL A 196 -12.81 -7.83 16.85
C VAL A 196 -14.14 -8.55 16.75
N GLN A 197 -15.14 -8.01 17.44
CA GLN A 197 -16.53 -8.44 17.31
C GLN A 197 -17.26 -7.46 16.38
N LYS A 198 -17.76 -7.99 15.26
CA LYS A 198 -18.53 -7.22 14.29
C LYS A 198 -20.01 -7.24 14.70
N SER A 199 -20.49 -6.15 15.30
CA SER A 199 -21.91 -5.99 15.63
C SER A 199 -22.57 -5.13 14.56
N CYS A 200 -23.23 -5.80 13.61
CA CYS A 200 -23.85 -5.15 12.46
C CYS A 200 -25.35 -5.46 12.31
N ALA A 201 -25.87 -6.27 13.23
CA ALA A 201 -27.30 -6.48 13.37
C ALA A 201 -27.85 -5.49 14.40
N SER A 202 -28.87 -4.73 13.99
CA SER A 202 -29.76 -4.02 14.90
C SER A 202 -30.48 -5.08 15.75
N GLN A 203 -30.47 -4.96 17.08
CA GLN A 203 -31.26 -5.84 17.95
C GLN A 203 -32.75 -5.56 17.74
N TYR A 204 -33.36 -6.21 16.75
CA TYR A 204 -34.78 -6.50 16.71
C TYR A 204 -34.92 -7.96 16.29
N GLY A 205 -35.33 -8.78 17.25
CA GLY A 205 -35.70 -10.18 17.01
C GLY A 205 -34.79 -11.17 17.72
N ASP A 206 -34.96 -11.32 19.03
CA ASP A 206 -34.71 -12.60 19.67
C ASP A 206 -35.98 -13.07 20.37
N SER A 207 -36.81 -13.79 19.63
CA SER A 207 -37.90 -14.63 20.12
C SER A 207 -38.23 -15.67 19.05
N ALA A 208 -37.22 -16.47 18.67
CA ALA A 208 -37.43 -17.64 17.84
C ALA A 208 -37.67 -18.87 18.72
N ARG A 209 -38.88 -19.01 19.27
CA ARG A 209 -39.51 -20.32 19.56
C ARG A 209 -41.04 -20.19 19.52
N HIS A 210 -41.63 -20.49 18.37
CA HIS A 210 -42.68 -21.51 18.25
C HIS A 210 -42.95 -21.82 16.78
N ASN A 211 -42.92 -23.11 16.45
CA ASN A 211 -43.29 -23.70 15.17
C ASN A 211 -44.61 -23.13 14.63
N ARG A 212 -44.59 -22.60 13.40
CA ARG A 212 -45.57 -22.94 12.38
C ARG A 212 -45.04 -22.62 10.98
N VAL A 213 -45.45 -23.50 10.09
CA VAL A 213 -45.08 -23.65 8.69
C VAL A 213 -45.87 -22.67 7.81
N TRP A 214 -45.21 -22.21 6.73
CA TRP A 214 -45.70 -21.49 5.54
C TRP A 214 -46.66 -20.30 5.72
N ALA A 215 -46.12 -19.09 5.58
CA ALA A 215 -46.37 -18.23 4.42
C ALA A 215 -45.48 -16.98 4.57
N ASP A 216 -44.84 -16.64 3.45
CA ASP A 216 -44.08 -15.42 3.22
C ASP A 216 -44.97 -14.21 3.47
N GLU A 217 -44.62 -13.36 4.44
CA GLU A 217 -44.99 -11.94 4.49
C GLU A 217 -44.38 -11.25 5.72
N THR A 218 -43.60 -10.20 5.51
CA THR A 218 -43.58 -9.05 6.44
C THR A 218 -43.40 -7.74 5.67
N PHE A 219 -44.55 -7.12 5.43
CA PHE A 219 -44.90 -5.75 5.83
C PHE A 219 -43.85 -4.61 5.75
N SER A 220 -44.10 -3.73 4.77
CA SER A 220 -44.52 -2.33 4.92
C SER A 220 -43.65 -1.29 5.66
N ASP A 221 -43.23 -0.29 4.88
CA ASP A 221 -43.50 1.13 5.10
C ASP A 221 -43.62 1.75 3.69
N GLY A 222 -44.73 2.31 3.20
CA GLY A 222 -45.55 3.35 3.80
C GLY A 222 -45.79 4.43 2.74
N LYS A 223 -46.60 4.13 1.71
CA LYS A 223 -47.35 5.13 0.91
C LYS A 223 -48.64 4.46 0.44
N GLN A 224 -49.66 4.61 1.25
CA GLN A 224 -51.01 4.11 1.01
C GLN A 224 -51.62 4.90 -0.15
N SER A 225 -51.91 4.21 -1.26
CA SER A 225 -52.93 4.68 -2.20
C SER A 225 -54.21 3.96 -1.83
N HIS A 226 -55.20 4.75 -1.46
CA HIS A 226 -56.55 4.31 -1.12
C HIS A 226 -57.22 3.78 -2.39
N CYS A 227 -57.74 2.55 -2.37
CA CYS A 227 -58.70 2.08 -3.36
C CYS A 227 -59.76 1.27 -2.62
N SER A 228 -60.95 1.85 -2.51
CA SER A 228 -62.16 1.16 -2.07
C SER A 228 -62.94 0.76 -3.32
N ASP A 229 -63.31 -0.52 -3.34
CA ASP A 229 -64.35 -1.21 -4.10
C ASP A 229 -64.54 -0.92 -5.61
N ASN A 230 -64.39 -2.02 -6.35
CA ASN A 230 -64.91 -2.28 -7.70
C ASN A 230 -64.58 -1.25 -8.78
N ASN A 231 -63.41 -1.47 -9.41
CA ASN A 231 -63.19 -1.55 -10.87
C ASN A 231 -61.79 -1.02 -11.21
N CYS A 232 -60.74 -1.83 -11.01
CA CYS A 232 -59.46 -1.60 -11.67
C CYS A 232 -59.41 -2.44 -12.96
N SER A 233 -60.23 -2.03 -13.94
CA SER A 233 -59.90 -2.26 -15.33
C SER A 233 -58.58 -1.55 -15.60
N SER A 234 -57.48 -2.29 -15.49
CA SER A 234 -56.18 -1.81 -15.91
C SER A 234 -56.22 -1.72 -17.43
N ASN A 235 -56.48 -0.53 -17.95
CA ASN A 235 -56.17 -0.18 -19.33
C ASN A 235 -54.72 -0.63 -19.56
N ARG A 236 -54.58 -1.64 -20.42
CA ARG A 236 -53.34 -1.92 -21.11
C ARG A 236 -53.00 -0.65 -21.88
N ASP A 237 -51.83 -0.07 -21.60
CA ASP A 237 -50.94 0.57 -22.59
C ASP A 237 -49.78 1.28 -21.88
N THR A 238 -48.91 0.48 -21.25
CA THR A 238 -47.45 0.68 -21.24
C THR A 238 -46.82 -0.52 -20.55
N LEU A 239 -46.01 -1.26 -21.29
CA LEU A 239 -45.31 -2.45 -20.81
C LEU A 239 -44.54 -2.11 -19.50
N PRO A 240 -44.64 -2.90 -18.41
CA PRO A 240 -43.93 -2.65 -17.15
C PRO A 240 -42.40 -2.44 -17.30
N SER A 241 -41.85 -2.95 -18.41
CA SER A 241 -40.44 -2.87 -18.79
C SER A 241 -39.97 -1.49 -19.27
N GLU A 242 -40.86 -0.61 -19.73
CA GLU A 242 -40.48 0.76 -20.15
C GLU A 242 -39.98 1.60 -18.97
N ARG A 243 -40.49 1.34 -17.75
CA ARG A 243 -40.08 2.07 -16.53
C ARG A 243 -38.65 1.76 -16.07
N CYS A 244 -38.03 0.73 -16.64
CA CYS A 244 -36.67 0.31 -16.35
C CYS A 244 -35.65 0.80 -17.41
N ARG A 245 -36.07 1.69 -18.32
CA ARG A 245 -35.17 2.40 -19.24
C ARG A 245 -34.89 3.81 -18.76
N ARG A 246 -33.63 4.23 -18.93
CA ARG A 246 -33.22 5.62 -18.70
C ARG A 246 -33.59 6.54 -19.86
N HIS A 247 -33.43 6.05 -21.10
CA HIS A 247 -33.82 6.72 -22.35
C HIS A 247 -34.40 5.68 -23.32
N GLN A 248 -35.23 6.10 -24.29
CA GLN A 248 -35.88 5.21 -25.26
C GLN A 248 -34.88 4.37 -26.08
N ASP A 249 -33.68 4.90 -26.33
CA ASP A 249 -32.62 4.23 -27.10
C ASP A 249 -31.66 3.37 -26.26
N GLN A 250 -31.89 3.25 -24.94
CA GLN A 250 -31.04 2.44 -24.06
C GLN A 250 -31.69 1.09 -23.72
N PRO A 251 -30.90 0.02 -23.59
CA PRO A 251 -31.40 -1.27 -23.16
C PRO A 251 -31.99 -1.19 -21.74
N ILE A 252 -32.97 -2.06 -21.48
CA ILE A 252 -33.62 -2.19 -20.16
C ILE A 252 -32.54 -2.50 -19.11
N CYS A 253 -32.53 -1.74 -18.01
CA CYS A 253 -31.52 -1.85 -16.95
C CYS A 253 -30.08 -1.81 -17.47
N SER A 254 -29.82 -1.00 -18.50
CA SER A 254 -28.51 -0.85 -19.15
C SER A 254 -27.91 -2.18 -19.65
N GLY A 255 -28.73 -3.22 -19.82
CA GLY A 255 -28.29 -4.58 -20.15
C GLY A 255 -27.57 -5.32 -19.01
N GLN A 256 -27.45 -4.71 -17.83
CA GLN A 256 -26.70 -5.24 -16.68
C GLN A 256 -27.61 -5.66 -15.51
N GLY A 257 -28.90 -5.87 -15.76
CA GLY A 257 -29.84 -6.32 -14.75
C GLY A 257 -31.18 -6.76 -15.32
N ASN A 258 -32.01 -7.30 -14.42
CA ASN A 258 -33.38 -7.70 -14.72
C ASN A 258 -34.38 -6.64 -14.24
N CYS A 259 -35.37 -6.32 -15.07
CA CYS A 259 -36.47 -5.44 -14.68
C CYS A 259 -37.60 -6.28 -14.07
N ILE A 260 -37.92 -6.05 -12.80
CA ILE A 260 -39.00 -6.72 -12.08
C ILE A 260 -39.84 -5.63 -11.43
N ASP A 261 -41.14 -5.57 -11.75
CA ASP A 261 -42.09 -4.54 -11.27
C ASP A 261 -41.60 -3.09 -11.42
N GLY A 262 -40.99 -2.77 -12.56
CA GLY A 262 -40.52 -1.42 -12.86
C GLY A 262 -39.28 -0.98 -12.05
N LYS A 263 -38.59 -1.92 -11.38
CA LYS A 263 -37.31 -1.72 -10.72
C LYS A 263 -36.24 -2.62 -11.33
N CYS A 264 -35.02 -2.11 -11.44
CA CYS A 264 -33.88 -2.87 -11.94
C CYS A 264 -33.13 -3.58 -10.81
N PHE A 265 -32.85 -4.87 -11.03
CA PHE A 265 -32.03 -5.71 -10.18
C PHE A 265 -30.72 -6.05 -10.91
N CYS A 266 -29.62 -5.44 -10.48
CA CYS A 266 -28.34 -5.52 -11.18
C CYS A 266 -27.64 -6.86 -10.97
N TYR A 267 -26.95 -7.35 -12.00
CA TYR A 267 -26.18 -8.58 -11.94
C TYR A 267 -24.94 -8.44 -11.05
N LYS A 268 -24.60 -9.53 -10.37
CA LYS A 268 -23.35 -9.63 -9.60
C LYS A 268 -22.27 -10.22 -10.50
N ASN A 269 -21.18 -9.48 -10.69
CA ASN A 269 -20.04 -9.92 -11.49
C ASN A 269 -18.81 -10.19 -10.61
N LYS A 270 -17.86 -10.97 -11.12
CA LYS A 270 -16.58 -11.24 -10.42
C LYS A 270 -15.62 -10.05 -10.42
N LEU A 271 -15.86 -9.06 -11.29
CA LEU A 271 -15.02 -7.87 -11.46
C LEU A 271 -15.34 -6.75 -10.47
N GLY A 272 -16.56 -6.75 -9.92
CA GLY A 272 -17.02 -5.74 -8.97
C GLY A 272 -18.55 -5.60 -8.98
N LYS A 273 -19.05 -4.50 -8.43
CA LYS A 273 -20.47 -4.24 -8.21
C LYS A 273 -21.04 -3.32 -9.30
N VAL A 274 -22.13 -3.76 -9.91
CA VAL A 274 -23.00 -2.92 -10.74
C VAL A 274 -24.13 -2.37 -9.89
N TYR A 275 -24.40 -1.07 -10.00
CA TYR A 275 -25.37 -0.34 -9.18
C TYR A 275 -26.00 0.84 -9.95
N GLY A 276 -26.96 1.51 -9.32
CA GLY A 276 -27.74 2.59 -9.95
C GLY A 276 -29.20 2.18 -10.20
N LYS A 277 -30.05 3.16 -10.49
CA LYS A 277 -31.50 2.94 -10.64
C LYS A 277 -31.81 2.05 -11.85
N TYR A 278 -30.96 2.11 -12.86
CA TYR A 278 -31.06 1.36 -14.12
C TYR A 278 -29.79 0.52 -14.36
N CYS A 279 -29.04 0.17 -13.30
CA CYS A 279 -27.78 -0.59 -13.39
C CYS A 279 -26.74 0.03 -14.33
N GLU A 280 -26.69 1.37 -14.33
CA GLU A 280 -25.90 2.18 -15.24
C GLU A 280 -24.50 2.53 -14.71
N MET A 281 -24.20 2.18 -13.46
CA MET A 281 -22.93 2.44 -12.81
C MET A 281 -22.25 1.15 -12.38
N ASP A 282 -20.93 1.19 -12.36
CA ASP A 282 -20.11 0.12 -11.81
C ASP A 282 -18.88 0.72 -11.12
N ASP A 283 -18.19 -0.11 -10.34
CA ASP A 283 -16.99 0.26 -9.57
C ASP A 283 -15.68 -0.23 -10.23
N PHE A 284 -15.70 -0.67 -11.49
CA PHE A 284 -14.55 -1.32 -12.16
C PHE A 284 -14.18 -0.77 -13.55
N SER A 285 -15.02 0.08 -14.16
CA SER A 285 -14.85 0.66 -15.49
C SER A 285 -14.11 2.01 -15.48
N CYS A 286 -13.52 2.42 -14.36
CA CYS A 286 -12.71 3.63 -14.30
C CYS A 286 -11.31 3.46 -14.95
N PRO A 287 -10.61 4.56 -15.26
CA PRO A 287 -9.27 4.50 -15.82
C PRO A 287 -8.25 3.76 -14.95
N TYR A 288 -7.46 2.90 -15.57
CA TYR A 288 -6.33 2.21 -14.93
C TYR A 288 -5.02 2.97 -15.19
N HIS A 289 -4.12 2.91 -14.22
CA HIS A 289 -2.75 3.37 -14.36
C HIS A 289 -1.81 2.35 -13.71
N GLN A 290 -0.81 1.89 -14.47
CA GLN A 290 0.13 0.83 -14.03
C GLN A 290 -0.57 -0.42 -13.47
N GLY A 291 -1.70 -0.81 -14.07
CA GLY A 291 -2.46 -1.99 -13.66
C GLY A 291 -3.44 -1.78 -12.49
N ASN A 292 -3.45 -0.60 -11.86
CA ASN A 292 -4.35 -0.29 -10.75
C ASN A 292 -5.48 0.65 -11.18
N LEU A 293 -6.71 0.30 -10.79
CA LEU A 293 -7.90 1.15 -10.96
C LEU A 293 -7.70 2.44 -10.15
N CYS A 294 -7.85 3.61 -10.79
CA CYS A 294 -7.60 4.92 -10.16
C CYS A 294 -6.24 5.02 -9.46
N SER A 295 -5.21 4.35 -10.02
CA SER A 295 -3.86 4.24 -9.45
C SER A 295 -3.81 3.66 -8.03
N GLY A 296 -4.90 3.08 -7.52
CA GLY A 296 -5.05 2.68 -6.12
C GLY A 296 -5.30 3.84 -5.15
N ASN A 297 -5.43 5.07 -5.65
CA ASN A 297 -5.50 6.30 -4.86
C ASN A 297 -6.83 7.04 -5.01
N GLY A 298 -7.88 6.35 -5.44
CA GLY A 298 -9.22 6.92 -5.55
C GLY A 298 -10.30 5.86 -5.60
N GLU A 299 -11.54 6.31 -5.43
CA GLU A 299 -12.74 5.49 -5.59
C GLU A 299 -13.33 5.69 -6.99
N CYS A 300 -13.78 4.60 -7.61
CA CYS A 300 -14.46 4.66 -8.89
C CYS A 300 -15.93 5.00 -8.67
N GLU A 301 -16.35 6.20 -9.11
CA GLU A 301 -17.74 6.64 -9.08
C GLU A 301 -18.18 7.00 -10.50
N ALA A 302 -19.14 6.24 -11.05
CA ALA A 302 -19.73 6.50 -12.37
C ALA A 302 -18.70 6.65 -13.51
N GLY A 303 -17.69 5.78 -13.54
CA GLY A 303 -16.65 5.77 -14.57
C GLY A 303 -15.58 6.87 -14.42
N LYS A 304 -15.59 7.62 -13.30
CA LYS A 304 -14.58 8.62 -12.97
C LYS A 304 -13.90 8.30 -11.64
N CYS A 305 -12.60 8.59 -11.57
CA CYS A 305 -11.83 8.43 -10.34
C CYS A 305 -12.02 9.63 -9.43
N LYS A 306 -12.55 9.39 -8.24
CA LYS A 306 -12.62 10.35 -7.15
C LYS A 306 -11.41 10.14 -6.24
N CYS A 307 -10.44 11.04 -6.36
CA CYS A 307 -9.16 10.87 -5.68
C CYS A 307 -9.27 11.05 -4.16
N PHE A 308 -8.49 10.26 -3.43
CA PHE A 308 -8.31 10.44 -2.01
C PHE A 308 -7.60 11.77 -1.71
N ALA A 309 -7.81 12.29 -0.49
CA ALA A 309 -7.14 13.50 -0.05
C ALA A 309 -5.62 13.38 -0.21
N GLY A 310 -4.98 14.35 -0.86
CA GLY A 310 -3.55 14.29 -1.18
C GLY A 310 -3.24 13.74 -2.57
N TRP A 311 -4.22 13.42 -3.40
CA TRP A 311 -4.04 12.92 -4.77
C TRP A 311 -4.86 13.70 -5.79
N GLU A 312 -4.33 13.82 -7.01
CA GLU A 312 -4.94 14.54 -8.13
C GLU A 312 -4.70 13.85 -9.49
N GLY A 313 -5.36 14.37 -10.52
CA GLY A 313 -5.34 13.85 -11.89
C GLY A 313 -6.50 12.90 -12.18
N ASP A 314 -6.82 12.74 -13.47
CA ASP A 314 -7.99 11.95 -13.92
C ASP A 314 -7.94 10.46 -13.51
N ARG A 315 -6.75 9.97 -13.13
CA ARG A 315 -6.53 8.60 -12.66
C ARG A 315 -5.97 8.57 -11.23
N CYS A 316 -5.98 9.69 -10.50
CA CYS A 316 -5.39 9.83 -9.16
C CYS A 316 -3.91 9.42 -9.09
N GLN A 317 -3.18 9.68 -10.17
CA GLN A 317 -1.79 9.25 -10.33
C GLN A 317 -0.79 10.20 -9.68
N CYS A 318 -1.18 11.44 -9.38
CA CYS A 318 -0.27 12.46 -8.84
C CYS A 318 -0.54 12.68 -7.35
N SER A 319 0.50 12.67 -6.51
CA SER A 319 0.38 13.13 -5.12
C SER A 319 0.48 14.66 -5.04
N LEU A 320 -0.36 15.32 -4.24
CA LEU A 320 -0.27 16.77 -3.98
C LEU A 320 1.06 17.17 -3.32
N GLN A 321 1.73 16.25 -2.61
CA GLN A 321 3.07 16.50 -2.08
C GLN A 321 4.12 16.57 -3.18
N SER A 322 3.87 15.91 -4.31
CA SER A 322 4.79 15.88 -5.46
C SER A 322 5.01 17.29 -6.05
N ALA A 323 4.04 18.20 -5.92
CA ALA A 323 4.17 19.59 -6.36
C ALA A 323 5.36 20.33 -5.72
N LYS A 324 5.74 19.96 -4.49
CA LYS A 324 6.92 20.52 -3.82
C LYS A 324 8.22 20.22 -4.56
N HIS A 325 8.28 19.10 -5.28
CA HIS A 325 9.46 18.68 -6.03
C HIS A 325 9.68 19.48 -7.31
N CYS A 326 8.71 20.29 -7.72
CA CYS A 326 8.79 21.19 -8.87
C CYS A 326 9.16 22.63 -8.50
N LEU A 327 9.33 22.96 -7.21
CA LEU A 327 9.69 24.30 -6.76
C LEU A 327 11.21 24.46 -6.75
N ASN A 328 11.69 25.56 -7.34
CA ASN A 328 13.09 25.96 -7.21
C ASN A 328 13.33 26.75 -5.90
N SER A 329 14.59 27.09 -5.61
CA SER A 329 14.99 27.84 -4.41
C SER A 329 14.35 29.24 -4.29
N LYS A 330 13.77 29.75 -5.38
CA LYS A 330 13.06 31.04 -5.45
C LYS A 330 11.54 30.88 -5.37
N GLY A 331 11.03 29.67 -5.11
CA GLY A 331 9.61 29.36 -5.06
C GLY A 331 8.91 29.30 -6.42
N GLN A 332 9.66 29.29 -7.54
CA GLN A 332 9.08 29.21 -8.87
C GLN A 332 8.88 27.75 -9.28
N ILE A 333 7.69 27.42 -9.77
CA ILE A 333 7.38 26.11 -10.33
C ILE A 333 8.11 25.96 -11.67
N CYS A 334 8.94 24.93 -11.79
CA CYS A 334 9.69 24.60 -13.02
C CYS A 334 10.43 25.79 -13.62
N SER A 335 11.02 26.62 -12.74
CA SER A 335 11.75 27.84 -13.11
C SER A 335 10.94 28.83 -13.98
N GLY A 336 9.60 28.72 -13.96
CA GLY A 336 8.69 29.51 -14.80
C GLY A 336 8.67 29.09 -16.27
N ARG A 337 9.28 27.96 -16.63
CA ARG A 337 9.49 27.50 -18.03
C ARG A 337 8.88 26.13 -18.31
N GLY A 338 8.00 25.67 -17.44
CA GLY A 338 7.35 24.38 -17.56
C GLY A 338 6.13 24.23 -16.69
N LYS A 339 5.42 23.13 -16.88
CA LYS A 339 4.30 22.71 -16.04
C LYS A 339 4.76 21.58 -15.14
N CYS A 340 4.32 21.60 -13.88
CA CYS A 340 4.56 20.49 -12.97
C CYS A 340 3.50 19.42 -13.19
N VAL A 341 3.91 18.21 -13.54
CA VAL A 341 3.03 17.06 -13.72
C VAL A 341 3.52 15.94 -12.80
N CYS A 342 2.74 15.61 -11.78
CA CYS A 342 3.07 14.60 -10.75
C CYS A 342 4.48 14.76 -10.13
N GLY A 343 4.92 16.00 -9.86
CA GLY A 343 6.23 16.28 -9.24
C GLY A 343 7.42 16.21 -10.19
N LYS A 344 7.17 16.10 -11.49
CA LYS A 344 8.18 16.26 -12.54
C LYS A 344 7.85 17.49 -13.38
N CYS A 345 8.87 18.28 -13.71
CA CYS A 345 8.70 19.40 -14.61
C CYS A 345 8.69 18.95 -16.07
N GLU A 346 7.64 19.32 -16.78
CA GLU A 346 7.54 19.22 -18.23
C GLU A 346 7.80 20.61 -18.81
N CYS A 347 8.96 20.79 -19.42
CA CYS A 347 9.38 22.09 -19.94
C CYS A 347 8.54 22.47 -21.16
N THR A 348 7.91 23.65 -21.12
CA THR A 348 7.10 24.16 -22.23
C THR A 348 7.96 24.75 -23.35
N ASP A 349 9.16 25.25 -23.01
CA ASP A 349 10.15 25.66 -24.01
C ASP A 349 11.02 24.43 -24.38
N PRO A 350 11.05 24.00 -25.66
CA PRO A 350 11.86 22.87 -26.12
C PRO A 350 13.37 23.05 -25.88
N ARG A 351 13.83 24.29 -25.68
CA ARG A 351 15.24 24.64 -25.45
C ARG A 351 15.61 24.67 -23.98
N SER A 352 14.61 24.59 -23.09
CA SER A 352 14.83 24.51 -21.65
C SER A 352 14.93 23.05 -21.22
N PHE A 353 15.96 22.73 -20.43
CA PHE A 353 16.21 21.40 -19.89
C PHE A 353 16.68 21.48 -18.43
N GLY A 354 16.82 20.33 -17.79
CA GLY A 354 17.08 20.24 -16.35
C GLY A 354 15.85 19.75 -15.59
N ARG A 355 16.04 19.42 -14.31
CA ARG A 355 14.99 18.81 -13.48
C ARG A 355 13.81 19.75 -13.24
N LEU A 356 14.10 21.05 -13.19
CA LEU A 356 13.19 22.15 -12.95
C LEU A 356 13.17 23.13 -14.14
N CYS A 357 13.55 22.70 -15.35
CA CYS A 357 13.66 23.55 -16.54
C CYS A 357 14.57 24.78 -16.35
N GLU A 358 15.61 24.63 -15.54
CA GLU A 358 16.49 25.68 -15.06
C GLU A 358 17.55 26.09 -16.10
N TYR A 359 17.93 25.18 -17.00
CA TYR A 359 18.95 25.44 -18.02
C TYR A 359 18.28 25.80 -19.34
N CYS A 360 18.62 26.96 -19.88
CA CYS A 360 18.28 27.30 -21.27
C CYS A 360 19.40 28.19 -21.84
N PRO A 361 20.37 27.59 -22.53
CA PRO A 361 21.54 28.28 -23.07
C PRO A 361 21.19 29.41 -24.05
N THR A 362 20.06 29.26 -24.76
CA THR A 362 19.58 30.24 -25.75
C THR A 362 18.52 31.20 -25.22
N CYS A 363 18.12 31.07 -23.95
CA CYS A 363 17.24 32.04 -23.30
C CYS A 363 18.11 33.18 -22.79
N ASN A 364 18.66 33.95 -23.72
CA ASN A 364 19.51 35.08 -23.41
C ASN A 364 18.72 36.08 -22.56
N LYS A 365 19.18 36.35 -21.33
CA LYS A 365 18.74 37.51 -20.55
C LYS A 365 19.68 38.67 -20.86
N ALA A 366 19.44 39.35 -21.98
CA ALA A 366 20.02 40.65 -22.25
C ALA A 366 19.28 41.32 -23.41
N CYS A 367 18.29 42.14 -23.09
CA CYS A 367 18.06 43.49 -23.59
C CYS A 367 16.79 44.04 -22.90
N GLU A 368 16.81 45.33 -22.55
CA GLU A 368 15.87 46.10 -21.70
C GLU A 368 16.21 46.06 -20.19
N GLU A 369 16.63 47.14 -19.52
CA GLU A 369 16.60 48.57 -19.81
C GLU A 369 17.85 49.24 -19.21
N ASN A 370 18.60 49.97 -20.03
CA ASN A 370 19.50 51.06 -19.65
C ASN A 370 19.79 51.84 -20.94
N TRP A 371 18.79 52.61 -21.39
CA TRP A 371 18.99 53.77 -22.24
C TRP A 371 17.98 54.83 -21.82
#